data_AF-A0A4R0Z268-F1
#
_entry.id   AF-A0A4R0Z268-F1
#
_cell.length_a   1.000
_cell.length_b   1.000
_cell.length_c   1.000
_cell.angle_alpha   90.00
_cell.angle_beta   90.00
_cell.angle_gamma   90.00
#
_symmetry.space_group_name_H-M   'P 1'
#
loop_
_entity.id
_entity.type
_entity.pdbx_description
1 polymer ?
#
loop_
_entity_poly.entity_id
_entity_poly.type
_entity_poly.pdbx_seq_one_letter_code
_entity_poly.pdbx_strand_id
1 'polypeptide(L)'
;MNPYKILNVTPLHSIEEIEKNYLNLREGESKNSDEIEEAYQIIIRSLKKTDGERSYIPNAESELINQAVPKLLKTSKKTSSKRKVQQKVFIGDPNYYQQFTYPSLASKISHYRSDISRASINNSKYYILPMAFLLATGGAFTSNATHQYYINNEMDFSLLPTDDEEDWDGEYDDGYYSDDESYADEVSEDEEQNEDDEQAYLDEMAVGLVNDMSPVFFTDLQNSLKGRTDNFSGIVTDKFRNDFRPIVERMDENNVIFEGEIQSYPISSSNIVQATEDKVIAIVGTDYSSLSYVPYLRGEPEGSEMEWQLTILKEGGYWKVDERKLISDSSSDRIDPVRPEVKQDVVDTIYTNARDWEKAYRNKDSSYFTRIRSSDYIDRQESYYRALDQNDWYWQGEYVGLEFSSDSISIEESNPIKATIEARIQYKGEYLDEDTMEFAEEDDSKPSTFRYNLEFDYDAQTWYIVDTTLLKQFSEGDIQSYSRY
;
A
#
# COMPACT_ATOMS: atom_id res chain seq x y z
N MET A 1 -28.90 3.00 -0.95
CA MET A 1 -27.92 3.08 -2.05
C MET A 1 -26.73 3.89 -1.53
N ASN A 2 -25.48 3.57 -1.87
CA ASN A 2 -24.32 4.27 -1.32
C ASN A 2 -24.29 5.72 -1.88
N PRO A 3 -24.34 6.77 -1.04
CA PRO A 3 -24.42 8.16 -1.52
C PRO A 3 -23.17 8.58 -2.31
N TYR A 4 -21.99 8.03 -1.99
CA TYR A 4 -20.75 8.26 -2.73
C TYR A 4 -20.84 7.69 -4.16
N LYS A 5 -21.50 6.55 -4.34
CA LYS A 5 -21.75 5.96 -5.67
C LYS A 5 -22.76 6.75 -6.50
N ILE A 6 -23.75 7.37 -5.86
CA ILE A 6 -24.74 8.21 -6.55
C ILE A 6 -24.09 9.48 -7.11
N LEU A 7 -23.14 10.06 -6.37
CA LEU A 7 -22.42 11.28 -6.77
C LEU A 7 -21.13 11.04 -7.53
N ASN A 8 -20.77 9.77 -7.79
CA ASN A 8 -19.50 9.38 -8.41
C ASN A 8 -18.27 10.02 -7.72
N VAL A 9 -18.26 9.98 -6.39
CA VAL A 9 -17.20 10.50 -5.52
C VAL A 9 -16.76 9.42 -4.53
N THR A 10 -15.65 9.66 -3.83
CA THR A 10 -15.17 8.81 -2.74
C THR A 10 -15.11 9.59 -1.43
N PRO A 11 -15.03 8.93 -0.26
CA PRO A 11 -14.85 9.60 1.03
C PRO A 11 -13.58 10.46 1.15
N LEU A 12 -12.62 10.30 0.23
CA LEU A 12 -11.36 11.06 0.20
C LEU A 12 -11.45 12.36 -0.62
N HIS A 13 -12.54 12.57 -1.37
CA HIS A 13 -12.72 13.81 -2.13
C HIS A 13 -12.96 14.99 -1.19
N SER A 14 -12.36 16.13 -1.52
CA SER A 14 -12.62 17.40 -0.83
C SER A 14 -14.07 17.85 -1.01
N ILE A 15 -14.55 18.70 -0.10
CA ILE A 15 -15.91 19.30 -0.19
C ILE A 15 -16.11 20.01 -1.53
N GLU A 16 -15.08 20.68 -2.04
CA GLU A 16 -15.11 21.40 -3.32
C GLU A 16 -15.28 20.45 -4.53
N GLU A 17 -14.62 19.30 -4.49
CA GLU A 17 -14.77 18.27 -5.53
C GLU A 17 -16.14 17.58 -5.48
N ILE A 18 -16.68 17.38 -4.26
CA ILE A 18 -18.04 16.85 -4.06
C ILE A 18 -19.09 17.84 -4.57
N GLU A 19 -18.95 19.13 -4.29
CA GLU A 19 -19.83 20.21 -4.79
C GLU A 19 -19.79 20.30 -6.33
N LYS A 20 -18.59 20.22 -6.92
CA LYS A 20 -18.41 20.24 -8.37
C LYS A 20 -19.11 19.06 -9.05
N ASN A 21 -18.97 17.84 -8.51
CA ASN A 21 -19.63 16.66 -9.08
C ASN A 21 -21.14 16.68 -8.89
N TYR A 22 -21.64 17.18 -7.76
CA TYR A 22 -23.08 17.41 -7.56
C TYR A 22 -23.66 18.39 -8.60
N LEU A 23 -23.00 19.52 -8.85
CA LEU A 23 -23.47 20.50 -9.84
C LEU A 23 -23.48 19.93 -11.27
N ASN A 24 -22.43 19.18 -11.65
CA ASN A 24 -22.35 18.52 -12.96
C ASN A 24 -23.50 17.52 -13.17
N LEU A 25 -23.82 16.72 -12.15
CA LEU A 25 -24.89 15.73 -12.19
C LEU A 25 -26.29 16.36 -12.15
N ARG A 26 -26.42 17.57 -11.59
CA ARG A 26 -27.68 18.32 -11.53
C ARG A 26 -27.98 19.06 -12.83
N GLU A 27 -26.95 19.54 -13.53
CA GLU A 27 -27.10 20.25 -14.82
C GLU A 27 -27.38 19.30 -16.00
N GLY A 28 -26.91 18.05 -15.94
CA GLY A 28 -27.26 17.03 -16.93
C GLY A 28 -28.61 16.40 -16.61
N GLU A 29 -29.71 16.88 -17.23
CA GLU A 29 -31.13 16.46 -17.13
C GLU A 29 -31.39 14.99 -16.68
N SER A 30 -31.08 14.68 -15.43
CA SER A 30 -31.14 13.34 -14.86
C SER A 30 -32.50 13.14 -14.19
N LYS A 31 -33.16 12.01 -14.49
CA LYS A 31 -34.44 11.62 -13.89
C LYS A 31 -34.38 11.39 -12.37
N ASN A 32 -33.20 11.47 -11.76
CA ASN A 32 -32.97 11.16 -10.34
C ASN A 32 -32.52 12.38 -9.52
N SER A 33 -32.98 13.59 -9.86
CA SER A 33 -32.59 14.84 -9.18
C SER A 33 -32.78 14.81 -7.66
N ASP A 34 -33.82 14.12 -7.16
CA ASP A 34 -34.09 14.03 -5.71
C ASP A 34 -33.09 13.09 -5.00
N GLU A 35 -32.69 11.99 -5.66
CA GLU A 35 -31.68 11.06 -5.12
C GLU A 35 -30.28 11.66 -5.09
N ILE A 36 -29.95 12.49 -6.10
CA ILE A 36 -28.69 13.24 -6.18
C ILE A 36 -28.61 14.28 -5.06
N GLU A 37 -29.69 15.01 -4.81
CA GLU A 37 -29.78 15.97 -3.69
C GLU A 37 -29.66 15.27 -2.34
N GLU A 38 -30.37 14.16 -2.13
CA GLU A 38 -30.32 13.41 -0.88
C GLU A 38 -28.91 12.85 -0.60
N ALA A 39 -28.26 12.28 -1.63
CA ALA A 39 -26.88 11.79 -1.52
C ALA A 39 -25.90 12.90 -1.15
N TYR A 40 -26.03 14.08 -1.76
CA TYR A 40 -25.19 15.25 -1.45
C TYR A 40 -25.36 15.71 0.00
N GLN A 41 -26.60 15.87 0.46
CA GLN A 41 -26.88 16.30 1.83
C GLN A 41 -26.35 15.30 2.88
N ILE A 42 -26.39 14.00 2.60
CA ILE A 42 -25.84 12.96 3.48
C ILE A 42 -24.32 13.11 3.61
N ILE A 43 -23.60 13.23 2.48
CA ILE A 43 -22.12 13.32 2.47
C ILE A 43 -21.64 14.60 3.16
N ILE A 44 -22.25 15.75 2.83
CA ILE A 44 -21.87 17.04 3.43
C ILE A 44 -22.18 17.07 4.93
N ARG A 45 -23.28 16.44 5.38
CA ARG A 45 -23.60 16.34 6.80
C ARG A 45 -22.62 15.44 7.56
N SER A 46 -22.14 14.34 6.95
CA SER A 46 -21.09 13.51 7.57
C SER A 46 -19.77 14.28 7.67
N LEU A 47 -19.37 14.99 6.61
CA LEU A 47 -18.10 15.75 6.59
C LEU A 47 -18.13 16.94 7.56
N LYS A 48 -19.26 17.64 7.68
CA LYS A 48 -19.43 18.74 8.65
C LYS A 48 -19.54 18.27 10.09
N LYS A 49 -19.97 17.02 10.34
CA LYS A 49 -19.92 16.42 11.68
C LYS A 49 -18.50 16.11 12.11
N THR A 50 -17.66 15.62 11.18
CA THR A 50 -16.23 15.38 11.42
C THR A 50 -15.43 16.68 11.60
N ASP A 51 -15.81 17.77 10.92
CA ASP A 51 -15.22 19.09 11.17
C ASP A 51 -15.72 19.74 12.47
N GLY A 52 -16.96 19.47 12.90
CA GLY A 52 -17.53 20.01 14.13
C GLY A 52 -16.92 19.47 15.43
N GLU A 53 -16.23 18.32 15.37
CA GLU A 53 -15.44 17.77 16.49
C GLU A 53 -13.96 18.23 16.48
N ARG A 54 -13.53 18.94 15.43
CA ARG A 54 -12.23 19.61 15.35
C ARG A 54 -12.41 21.14 15.45
N SER A 55 -12.20 21.66 16.66
CA SER A 55 -11.96 23.08 16.99
C SER A 55 -13.17 23.98 17.32
N TYR A 56 -13.37 24.19 18.62
CA TYR A 56 -13.65 25.51 19.18
C TYR A 56 -12.34 26.05 19.79
N ILE A 57 -11.58 26.89 19.06
CA ILE A 57 -10.80 28.01 19.61
C ILE A 57 -10.79 29.15 18.57
N PRO A 58 -11.15 30.40 18.93
CA PRO A 58 -11.23 31.54 18.02
C PRO A 58 -9.90 32.30 17.92
N ASN A 59 -9.48 32.71 16.71
CA ASN A 59 -9.23 34.12 16.37
C ASN A 59 -8.59 34.34 14.99
N ALA A 60 -9.00 35.48 14.41
CA ALA A 60 -8.24 36.40 13.57
C ALA A 60 -7.69 35.88 12.23
N GLU A 61 -8.44 36.14 11.15
CA GLU A 61 -7.99 37.02 10.06
C GLU A 61 -9.17 37.33 9.12
N SER A 62 -9.93 38.35 9.51
CA SER A 62 -10.77 39.11 8.60
C SER A 62 -10.01 40.37 8.21
N GLU A 63 -9.62 40.49 6.95
CA GLU A 63 -9.42 41.73 6.17
C GLU A 63 -8.33 41.47 5.12
N LEU A 64 -8.73 41.31 3.84
CA LEU A 64 -7.99 41.81 2.67
C LEU A 64 -8.64 41.36 1.33
N ILE A 65 -9.95 41.60 1.14
CA ILE A 65 -10.51 41.73 -0.23
C ILE A 65 -11.53 42.86 -0.23
N ASN A 66 -11.04 44.10 -0.21
CA ASN A 66 -11.74 45.28 -0.68
C ASN A 66 -10.70 46.31 -1.15
N GLN A 67 -10.95 46.93 -2.30
CA GLN A 67 -10.11 47.88 -3.06
C GLN A 67 -9.16 47.19 -4.07
N ALA A 68 -9.11 47.51 -5.37
CA ALA A 68 -9.71 48.58 -6.14
C ALA A 68 -9.74 48.22 -7.64
N VAL A 69 -10.84 48.59 -8.31
CA VAL A 69 -10.90 48.84 -9.76
C VAL A 69 -10.33 50.24 -10.02
N PRO A 70 -9.69 50.48 -11.18
CA PRO A 70 -10.15 51.64 -11.94
C PRO A 70 -10.28 51.42 -13.46
N LYS A 71 -11.44 51.89 -13.94
CA LYS A 71 -11.67 52.66 -15.19
C LYS A 71 -11.42 51.98 -16.54
N LEU A 72 -12.52 51.77 -17.27
CA LEU A 72 -12.75 52.44 -18.55
C LEU A 72 -14.25 52.66 -18.75
N LEU A 73 -14.60 53.86 -19.23
CA LEU A 73 -15.94 54.45 -19.18
C LEU A 73 -16.37 54.80 -20.61
N LYS A 74 -17.68 54.66 -20.85
CA LYS A 74 -18.52 55.23 -21.93
C LYS A 74 -18.57 54.39 -23.23
N THR A 75 -19.72 54.14 -23.85
CA THR A 75 -20.93 54.98 -24.01
C THR A 75 -22.21 54.17 -24.32
N SER A 76 -23.37 54.74 -23.90
CA SER A 76 -24.69 54.74 -24.59
C SER A 76 -25.48 53.41 -24.64
N LYS A 77 -26.79 53.32 -24.37
CA LYS A 77 -27.91 54.26 -24.25
C LYS A 77 -29.10 53.54 -23.57
N LYS A 78 -29.93 54.34 -22.91
CA LYS A 78 -31.27 54.06 -22.35
C LYS A 78 -32.16 53.15 -23.23
N THR A 79 -32.95 52.28 -22.59
CA THR A 79 -34.41 52.47 -22.44
C THR A 79 -35.03 51.54 -21.38
N SER A 80 -35.98 52.12 -20.67
CA SER A 80 -36.86 51.58 -19.63
C SER A 80 -37.96 50.65 -20.16
N SER A 81 -38.42 49.67 -19.36
CA SER A 81 -39.83 49.59 -18.91
C SER A 81 -40.13 48.32 -18.08
N LYS A 82 -40.61 48.58 -16.85
CA LYS A 82 -41.53 47.81 -16.00
C LYS A 82 -42.53 46.91 -16.75
N ARG A 83 -42.81 45.68 -16.26
CA ARG A 83 -43.92 45.28 -15.33
C ARG A 83 -44.41 43.82 -15.53
N LYS A 84 -44.52 43.11 -14.39
CA LYS A 84 -45.58 42.18 -13.91
C LYS A 84 -46.01 40.95 -14.73
N VAL A 85 -45.70 39.78 -14.13
CA VAL A 85 -46.61 38.75 -13.60
C VAL A 85 -47.96 38.57 -14.31
N GLN A 86 -48.20 37.37 -14.86
CA GLN A 86 -49.41 36.59 -14.58
C GLN A 86 -49.24 35.10 -14.95
N GLN A 87 -49.53 34.25 -13.96
CA GLN A 87 -49.88 32.83 -14.06
C GLN A 87 -51.18 32.66 -14.87
N LYS A 88 -51.24 31.64 -15.73
CA LYS A 88 -52.48 30.88 -16.00
C LYS A 88 -52.19 29.50 -16.61
N VAL A 89 -52.77 28.49 -15.97
CA VAL A 89 -52.90 27.06 -16.31
C VAL A 89 -54.06 26.86 -17.32
N PHE A 90 -53.97 25.89 -18.24
CA PHE A 90 -55.05 25.04 -18.82
C PHE A 90 -54.39 23.97 -19.74
N ILE A 91 -54.33 22.66 -19.39
CA ILE A 91 -55.26 21.52 -19.64
C ILE A 91 -55.45 21.13 -21.13
N GLY A 92 -55.05 19.88 -21.46
CA GLY A 92 -55.61 18.92 -22.45
C GLY A 92 -55.49 19.27 -23.95
N ASP A 93 -55.26 18.38 -24.91
CA ASP A 93 -55.28 16.91 -25.00
C ASP A 93 -54.72 16.53 -26.43
N PRO A 94 -54.82 15.31 -27.01
CA PRO A 94 -53.69 14.60 -27.63
C PRO A 94 -53.91 14.26 -29.13
N ASN A 95 -53.03 13.39 -29.65
CA ASN A 95 -53.04 12.69 -30.96
C ASN A 95 -52.17 13.31 -32.05
N TYR A 96 -51.16 12.55 -32.51
CA TYR A 96 -51.12 12.04 -33.89
C TYR A 96 -50.11 10.88 -34.01
N TYR A 97 -50.52 9.85 -34.77
CA TYR A 97 -49.85 8.57 -35.05
C TYR A 97 -48.96 8.62 -36.31
N GLN A 98 -48.19 7.53 -36.53
CA GLN A 98 -47.47 7.03 -37.73
C GLN A 98 -45.95 7.31 -37.76
N GLN A 99 -45.06 6.31 -37.60
CA GLN A 99 -44.67 5.17 -38.48
C GLN A 99 -44.20 5.55 -39.91
N PHE A 100 -42.89 5.45 -40.20
CA PHE A 100 -42.25 4.44 -41.08
C PHE A 100 -40.79 4.80 -41.45
N THR A 101 -39.88 3.83 -41.24
CA THR A 101 -38.68 3.36 -41.98
C THR A 101 -37.72 4.27 -42.79
N TYR A 102 -36.43 3.92 -42.62
CA TYR A 102 -35.18 4.16 -43.36
C TYR A 102 -35.24 4.46 -44.88
N PRO A 103 -34.15 5.04 -45.43
CA PRO A 103 -33.31 4.22 -46.31
C PRO A 103 -31.78 4.45 -46.19
N SER A 104 -31.07 3.41 -46.61
CA SER A 104 -29.66 3.37 -47.01
C SER A 104 -29.34 4.28 -48.19
N LEU A 105 -28.10 4.76 -48.31
CA LEU A 105 -27.29 4.73 -49.55
C LEU A 105 -25.90 5.35 -49.41
N ALA A 106 -24.99 4.75 -50.18
CA ALA A 106 -23.58 5.02 -50.35
C ALA A 106 -23.23 6.31 -51.11
N SER A 107 -22.02 6.84 -50.87
CA SER A 107 -21.07 7.37 -51.87
C SER A 107 -19.72 7.64 -51.14
N LYS A 108 -18.54 7.11 -51.50
CA LYS A 108 -17.64 7.32 -52.66
C LYS A 108 -17.17 8.76 -52.90
N ILE A 109 -15.97 9.10 -52.39
CA ILE A 109 -14.92 10.02 -52.93
C ILE A 109 -13.61 9.58 -52.22
N SER A 110 -12.56 8.96 -52.78
CA SER A 110 -11.67 9.17 -53.94
C SER A 110 -10.52 10.19 -53.73
N HIS A 111 -9.29 9.67 -53.70
CA HIS A 111 -7.98 10.23 -54.13
C HIS A 111 -7.19 11.16 -53.18
N TYR A 112 -6.07 10.63 -52.66
CA TYR A 112 -4.71 11.12 -53.00
C TYR A 112 -3.68 9.98 -52.85
N ARG A 113 -2.86 9.77 -53.88
CA ARG A 113 -1.68 8.90 -53.89
C ARG A 113 -0.44 9.73 -53.55
N SER A 114 0.54 9.10 -52.92
CA SER A 114 1.95 9.28 -53.29
C SER A 114 2.69 7.94 -53.11
N ASP A 115 3.14 7.40 -54.25
CA ASP A 115 4.00 6.23 -54.40
C ASP A 115 5.41 6.47 -53.83
N ILE A 116 6.04 5.48 -53.19
CA ILE A 116 7.48 5.16 -53.35
C ILE A 116 7.70 3.63 -53.35
N SER A 117 7.97 3.14 -54.57
CA SER A 117 8.82 2.03 -55.03
C SER A 117 8.78 0.61 -54.45
N ARG A 118 8.41 -0.29 -55.36
CA ARG A 118 8.73 -1.72 -55.48
C ARG A 118 10.25 -1.99 -55.58
N ALA A 119 10.67 -3.13 -55.02
CA ALA A 119 11.67 -4.01 -55.62
C ALA A 119 11.16 -5.46 -55.61
N SER A 120 11.08 -6.04 -56.80
CA SER A 120 10.74 -7.42 -57.17
C SER A 120 11.99 -8.33 -57.06
N ILE A 121 12.04 -9.67 -57.11
CA ILE A 121 11.12 -10.81 -57.33
C ILE A 121 11.97 -12.08 -57.05
N ASN A 122 11.32 -13.12 -56.51
CA ASN A 122 11.54 -14.57 -56.59
C ASN A 122 12.95 -15.19 -56.53
N ASN A 123 13.14 -16.10 -55.57
CA ASN A 123 13.06 -17.54 -55.88
C ASN A 123 12.84 -18.39 -54.62
N SER A 124 11.81 -19.23 -54.72
CA SER A 124 11.39 -20.26 -53.78
C SER A 124 12.39 -21.42 -53.70
N LYS A 125 12.58 -21.98 -52.51
CA LYS A 125 12.81 -23.41 -52.30
C LYS A 125 12.39 -23.81 -50.89
N TYR A 126 11.38 -24.66 -50.87
CA TYR A 126 10.83 -25.44 -49.77
C TYR A 126 11.89 -25.98 -48.80
N TYR A 127 11.65 -25.80 -47.50
CA TYR A 127 11.87 -26.86 -46.51
C TYR A 127 10.70 -26.86 -45.52
N ILE A 128 9.98 -27.97 -45.56
CA ILE A 128 8.96 -28.41 -44.62
C ILE A 128 9.69 -29.17 -43.50
N LEU A 129 9.36 -28.83 -42.24
CA LEU A 129 9.62 -29.54 -40.96
C LEU A 129 11.11 -29.71 -40.51
N PRO A 130 11.39 -29.98 -39.20
CA PRO A 130 10.54 -30.02 -38.00
C PRO A 130 11.08 -29.18 -36.82
N MET A 131 10.23 -29.00 -35.80
CA MET A 131 10.62 -28.59 -34.44
C MET A 131 11.77 -29.46 -33.89
N ALA A 132 12.90 -28.82 -33.57
CA ALA A 132 13.82 -29.07 -32.44
C ALA A 132 15.20 -28.47 -32.74
N PHE A 133 15.76 -27.61 -31.88
CA PHE A 133 17.05 -27.83 -31.20
C PHE A 133 17.66 -26.61 -30.43
N LEU A 134 18.36 -26.98 -29.34
CA LEU A 134 19.62 -26.44 -28.75
C LEU A 134 19.64 -25.00 -28.21
N LEU A 135 19.82 -24.73 -26.90
CA LEU A 135 20.98 -24.97 -26.00
C LEU A 135 22.35 -24.52 -26.54
N ALA A 136 22.80 -23.35 -26.07
CA ALA A 136 24.20 -22.90 -25.98
C ALA A 136 24.29 -21.95 -24.76
N THR A 137 24.79 -22.39 -23.60
CA THR A 137 26.18 -22.32 -23.07
C THR A 137 26.75 -20.93 -22.81
N GLY A 138 27.05 -20.68 -21.53
CA GLY A 138 27.94 -19.65 -20.97
C GLY A 138 27.33 -19.07 -19.69
N GLY A 139 27.82 -19.25 -18.46
CA GLY A 139 29.10 -19.73 -17.95
C GLY A 139 29.68 -18.69 -17.00
N ALA A 140 29.55 -18.89 -15.68
CA ALA A 140 30.54 -18.63 -14.60
C ALA A 140 29.91 -18.28 -13.22
N PHE A 141 30.24 -19.13 -12.22
CA PHE A 141 30.58 -18.90 -10.79
C PHE A 141 29.87 -17.77 -9.99
N THR A 142 29.39 -17.95 -8.76
CA THR A 142 30.07 -18.54 -7.58
C THR A 142 29.10 -19.17 -6.55
N SER A 143 29.69 -20.02 -5.71
CA SER A 143 29.19 -20.81 -4.59
C SER A 143 28.42 -20.08 -3.48
N ASN A 144 27.48 -20.78 -2.84
CA ASN A 144 27.37 -20.79 -1.38
C ASN A 144 27.01 -22.20 -0.88
N ALA A 145 28.00 -22.84 -0.25
CA ALA A 145 27.81 -24.08 0.47
C ALA A 145 27.36 -23.75 1.90
N THR A 146 26.18 -24.23 2.23
CA THR A 146 25.65 -24.42 3.58
C THR A 146 26.67 -25.11 4.50
N HIS A 147 26.95 -24.51 5.65
CA HIS A 147 27.43 -25.23 6.84
C HIS A 147 26.37 -25.14 7.92
N GLN A 148 25.72 -26.27 8.16
CA GLN A 148 24.95 -26.54 9.38
C GLN A 148 25.95 -26.80 10.51
N TYR A 149 25.74 -26.17 11.66
CA TYR A 149 26.23 -26.68 12.93
C TYR A 149 25.03 -26.97 13.82
N TYR A 150 24.81 -28.27 14.04
CA TYR A 150 24.14 -28.77 15.24
C TYR A 150 25.02 -28.45 16.45
N ILE A 151 24.44 -27.83 17.48
CA ILE A 151 24.93 -27.95 18.84
C ILE A 151 23.74 -28.31 19.72
N ASN A 152 23.67 -29.61 20.05
CA ASN A 152 23.04 -30.07 21.28
C ASN A 152 23.85 -29.51 22.44
N ASN A 153 23.19 -28.91 23.43
CA ASN A 153 23.58 -29.05 24.82
C ASN A 153 22.37 -28.82 25.71
N GLU A 154 21.90 -29.92 26.28
CA GLU A 154 21.11 -29.96 27.51
C GLU A 154 21.88 -29.24 28.62
N MET A 155 21.26 -28.27 29.29
CA MET A 155 21.57 -28.00 30.70
C MET A 155 20.28 -27.72 31.46
N ASP A 156 19.91 -28.75 32.22
CA ASP A 156 19.02 -28.78 33.37
C ASP A 156 19.58 -27.87 34.48
N PHE A 157 18.75 -26.99 35.05
CA PHE A 157 18.96 -26.45 36.39
C PHE A 157 17.61 -26.05 37.00
N SER A 158 17.00 -27.05 37.62
CA SER A 158 16.07 -26.85 38.72
C SER A 158 16.85 -26.72 40.05
N LEU A 159 16.20 -26.06 41.02
CA LEU A 159 16.43 -26.07 42.47
C LEU A 159 16.99 -24.78 43.09
N LEU A 160 16.04 -24.07 43.69
CA LEU A 160 16.12 -23.10 44.78
C LEU A 160 17.00 -23.60 45.94
N PRO A 161 17.56 -22.68 46.75
CA PRO A 161 17.74 -22.90 48.18
C PRO A 161 16.71 -22.11 48.99
N THR A 162 16.14 -22.83 49.96
CA THR A 162 15.27 -22.42 51.04
C THR A 162 16.05 -21.68 52.14
N ASP A 163 15.37 -20.74 52.80
CA ASP A 163 15.62 -20.33 54.18
C ASP A 163 15.71 -21.56 55.09
N ASP A 164 16.64 -21.56 56.05
CA ASP A 164 16.30 -21.77 57.47
C ASP A 164 17.53 -21.71 58.39
N GLU A 165 17.29 -20.97 59.47
CA GLU A 165 17.75 -21.13 60.86
C GLU A 165 19.14 -20.69 61.34
N GLU A 166 19.01 -19.81 62.35
CA GLU A 166 19.84 -19.51 63.51
C GLU A 166 20.85 -20.59 63.92
N ASP A 167 22.06 -20.17 64.29
CA ASP A 167 22.55 -20.51 65.62
C ASP A 167 23.68 -19.57 66.07
N TRP A 168 23.62 -19.29 67.37
CA TRP A 168 24.41 -18.33 68.12
C TRP A 168 25.38 -19.12 69.01
N ASP A 169 26.69 -18.94 68.88
CA ASP A 169 27.63 -19.26 69.95
C ASP A 169 28.79 -18.25 69.97
N GLY A 170 28.87 -17.51 71.07
CA GLY A 170 29.94 -16.56 71.31
C GLY A 170 31.21 -17.23 71.83
N GLU A 171 32.31 -16.51 71.76
CA GLU A 171 33.30 -16.50 72.85
C GLU A 171 34.21 -15.27 72.75
N TYR A 172 34.70 -14.89 73.94
CA TYR A 172 35.63 -13.81 74.29
C TYR A 172 36.93 -13.89 73.45
N ASP A 173 37.74 -12.83 73.29
CA ASP A 173 38.64 -12.34 74.35
C ASP A 173 39.50 -11.14 73.84
N ASP A 174 40.06 -10.39 74.82
CA ASP A 174 41.29 -9.57 74.87
C ASP A 174 41.81 -8.75 73.65
N GLY A 175 42.27 -7.49 73.75
CA GLY A 175 42.74 -6.64 74.83
C GLY A 175 43.83 -5.68 74.29
N TYR A 176 44.01 -4.54 74.97
CA TYR A 176 45.18 -3.62 74.96
C TYR A 176 45.41 -2.54 73.87
N TYR A 177 45.27 -1.28 74.34
CA TYR A 177 46.07 -0.06 74.14
C TYR A 177 47.12 0.03 73.00
N SER A 178 47.06 1.12 72.23
CA SER A 178 48.10 2.18 72.31
C SER A 178 47.73 3.43 71.49
N ASP A 179 48.01 4.58 72.10
CA ASP A 179 48.07 5.92 71.49
C ASP A 179 49.10 5.96 70.36
N ASP A 180 48.83 6.70 69.28
CA ASP A 180 49.77 7.72 68.79
C ASP A 180 49.09 8.69 67.82
N GLU A 181 49.34 9.98 68.05
CA GLU A 181 48.91 11.08 67.21
C GLU A 181 49.66 11.09 65.87
N SER A 182 48.96 11.37 64.77
CA SER A 182 49.55 12.19 63.70
C SER A 182 48.47 12.90 62.89
N TYR A 183 48.56 14.22 62.84
CA TYR A 183 47.89 15.09 61.88
C TYR A 183 48.30 14.68 60.45
N ALA A 184 47.33 14.33 59.60
CA ALA A 184 47.13 14.93 58.27
C ALA A 184 46.07 14.17 57.45
N ASP A 185 45.25 14.96 56.75
CA ASP A 185 44.40 14.61 55.60
C ASP A 185 42.97 14.12 55.86
N GLU A 186 42.17 14.95 56.55
CA GLU A 186 40.72 15.02 56.36
C GLU A 186 40.40 15.88 55.12
N VAL A 187 40.57 15.34 53.90
CA VAL A 187 39.92 15.86 52.68
C VAL A 187 39.76 14.69 51.69
N SER A 188 38.81 13.79 51.92
CA SER A 188 38.36 12.87 50.86
C SER A 188 36.99 12.24 51.07
N GLU A 189 36.38 12.32 52.27
CA GLU A 189 35.06 11.71 52.51
C GLU A 189 33.87 12.66 52.20
N ASP A 190 34.09 13.98 52.18
CA ASP A 190 33.02 14.96 51.89
C ASP A 190 32.75 15.18 50.39
N GLU A 191 33.65 14.81 49.48
CA GLU A 191 33.44 14.98 48.02
C GLU A 191 32.64 13.80 47.43
N GLU A 192 32.92 12.56 47.83
CA GLU A 192 32.18 11.36 47.36
C GLU A 192 30.69 11.41 47.79
N GLN A 193 30.39 11.89 48.99
CA GLN A 193 29.00 11.99 49.49
C GLN A 193 28.21 13.09 48.77
N ASN A 194 28.87 14.16 48.29
CA ASN A 194 28.23 15.23 47.51
C ASN A 194 27.99 14.82 46.04
N GLU A 195 28.88 14.03 45.44
CA GLU A 195 28.70 13.50 44.08
C GLU A 195 27.55 12.48 44.00
N ASP A 196 27.42 11.60 45.00
CA ASP A 196 26.31 10.64 45.10
C ASP A 196 24.95 11.35 45.28
N ASP A 197 24.91 12.42 46.08
CA ASP A 197 23.70 13.23 46.29
C ASP A 197 23.31 14.05 45.04
N GLU A 198 24.30 14.57 44.29
CA GLU A 198 24.07 15.29 43.03
C GLU A 198 23.58 14.37 41.92
N GLN A 199 24.17 13.17 41.77
CA GLN A 199 23.71 12.19 40.78
C GLN A 199 22.31 11.66 41.11
N ALA A 200 22.02 11.39 42.38
CA ALA A 200 20.68 10.99 42.82
C ALA A 200 19.62 12.06 42.50
N TYR A 201 19.97 13.34 42.69
CA TYR A 201 19.11 14.46 42.31
C TYR A 201 18.88 14.53 40.79
N LEU A 202 19.92 14.37 39.99
CA LEU A 202 19.83 14.37 38.52
C LEU A 202 18.97 13.21 38.01
N ASP A 203 19.09 12.02 38.61
CA ASP A 203 18.29 10.85 38.25
C ASP A 203 16.81 11.05 38.61
N GLU A 204 16.50 11.61 39.79
CA GLU A 204 15.12 11.92 40.18
C GLU A 204 14.48 12.96 39.23
N MET A 205 15.22 14.02 38.89
CA MET A 205 14.80 15.00 37.89
C MET A 205 14.58 14.34 36.52
N ALA A 206 15.49 13.46 36.09
CA ALA A 206 15.40 12.76 34.81
C ALA A 206 14.17 11.86 34.73
N VAL A 207 13.82 11.15 35.80
CA VAL A 207 12.59 10.34 35.88
C VAL A 207 11.35 11.21 35.69
N GLY A 208 11.26 12.34 36.40
CA GLY A 208 10.16 13.29 36.25
C GLY A 208 10.06 13.82 34.81
N LEU A 209 11.19 14.25 34.24
CA LEU A 209 11.27 14.75 32.87
C LEU A 209 10.76 13.72 31.84
N VAL A 210 11.23 12.47 31.92
CA VAL A 210 10.85 11.43 30.95
C VAL A 210 9.38 11.04 31.12
N ASN A 211 8.87 10.99 32.35
CA ASN A 211 7.45 10.70 32.62
C ASN A 211 6.51 11.80 32.12
N ASP A 212 6.96 13.06 32.12
CA ASP A 212 6.20 14.18 31.56
C ASP A 212 6.29 14.24 30.02
N MET A 213 7.48 13.98 29.46
CA MET A 213 7.72 14.11 28.02
C MET A 213 7.27 12.91 27.21
N SER A 214 7.43 11.67 27.71
CA SER A 214 7.17 10.47 26.92
C SER A 214 5.74 10.36 26.42
N PRO A 215 4.67 10.63 27.20
CA PRO A 215 3.30 10.51 26.70
C PRO A 215 3.02 11.51 25.57
N VAL A 216 3.56 12.74 25.68
CA VAL A 216 3.41 13.78 24.67
C VAL A 216 4.16 13.41 23.40
N PHE A 217 5.41 12.95 23.52
CA PHE A 217 6.22 12.51 22.40
C PHE A 217 5.57 11.36 21.62
N PHE A 218 5.10 10.32 22.30
CA PHE A 218 4.48 9.16 21.64
C PHE A 218 3.10 9.49 21.06
N THR A 219 2.35 10.42 21.66
CA THR A 219 1.12 10.95 21.07
C THR A 219 1.40 11.70 19.76
N ASP A 220 2.44 12.55 19.73
CA ASP A 220 2.84 13.24 18.51
C ASP A 220 3.38 12.28 17.45
N LEU A 221 4.14 11.26 17.86
CA LEU A 221 4.60 10.19 16.97
C LEU A 221 3.41 9.44 16.35
N GLN A 222 2.43 9.05 17.16
CA GLN A 222 1.19 8.42 16.70
C GLN A 222 0.48 9.30 15.66
N ASN A 223 0.27 10.58 15.97
CA ASN A 223 -0.40 11.51 15.07
C ASN A 223 0.38 11.71 13.76
N SER A 224 1.70 11.75 13.86
CA SER A 224 2.62 11.84 12.72
C SER A 224 2.54 10.60 11.83
N LEU A 225 2.50 9.40 12.41
CA LEU A 225 2.32 8.14 11.68
C LEU A 225 0.93 8.04 11.03
N LYS A 226 -0.15 8.35 11.77
CA LYS A 226 -1.53 8.37 11.24
C LYS A 226 -1.70 9.38 10.11
N GLY A 227 -1.13 10.57 10.27
CA GLY A 227 -1.21 11.65 9.30
C GLY A 227 -0.18 11.55 8.17
N ARG A 228 0.78 10.64 8.25
CA ARG A 228 1.98 10.58 7.38
C ARG A 228 2.67 11.95 7.26
N THR A 229 2.89 12.59 8.40
CA THR A 229 3.55 13.91 8.48
C THR A 229 4.73 13.88 9.45
N ASP A 230 5.60 14.88 9.40
CA ASP A 230 6.67 15.10 10.37
C ASP A 230 6.34 16.26 11.34
N ASN A 231 5.05 16.46 11.62
CA ASN A 231 4.54 17.55 12.44
C ASN A 231 4.55 17.19 13.93
N PHE A 232 5.66 17.49 14.59
CA PHE A 232 5.80 17.42 16.05
C PHE A 232 5.58 18.80 16.70
N SER A 233 4.99 18.83 17.90
CA SER A 233 4.62 20.02 18.70
C SER A 233 5.80 20.82 19.28
N GLY A 234 6.99 20.69 18.69
CA GLY A 234 8.23 21.32 19.18
C GLY A 234 8.96 20.51 20.27
N ILE A 235 8.45 19.33 20.61
CA ILE A 235 9.04 18.41 21.60
C ILE A 235 10.22 17.58 21.07
N VAL A 236 10.55 17.72 19.79
CA VAL A 236 11.65 17.02 19.12
C VAL A 236 12.66 17.99 18.52
N THR A 237 13.90 17.56 18.36
CA THR A 237 14.93 18.35 17.66
C THR A 237 14.70 18.34 16.15
N ASP A 238 15.30 19.31 15.44
CA ASP A 238 15.29 19.33 13.97
C ASP A 238 15.99 18.09 13.39
N LYS A 239 17.00 17.57 14.07
CA LYS A 239 17.66 16.31 13.72
C LYS A 239 16.67 15.16 13.72
N PHE A 240 15.95 14.94 14.82
CA PHE A 240 14.94 13.88 14.91
C PHE A 240 13.91 13.99 13.79
N ARG A 241 13.39 15.21 13.56
CA ARG A 241 12.39 15.45 12.50
C ARG A 241 12.91 15.07 11.11
N ASN A 242 14.15 15.47 10.79
CA ASN A 242 14.77 15.15 9.51
C ASN A 242 15.03 13.65 9.36
N ASP A 243 15.37 12.95 10.44
CA ASP A 243 15.58 11.49 10.43
C ASP A 243 14.24 10.72 10.31
N PHE A 244 13.15 11.29 10.85
CA PHE A 244 11.82 10.70 10.82
C PHE A 244 11.11 10.89 9.48
N ARG A 245 11.30 12.03 8.80
CA ARG A 245 10.61 12.35 7.53
C ARG A 245 10.71 11.24 6.47
N PRO A 246 11.89 10.63 6.20
CA PRO A 246 11.98 9.54 5.23
C PRO A 246 11.15 8.30 5.61
N ILE A 247 10.80 8.11 6.89
CA ILE A 247 9.97 7.00 7.35
C ILE A 247 8.53 7.22 6.85
N VAL A 248 7.95 8.41 7.08
CA VAL A 248 6.57 8.71 6.65
C VAL A 248 6.45 8.84 5.13
N GLU A 249 7.49 9.34 4.44
CA GLU A 249 7.54 9.34 2.98
C GLU A 249 7.48 7.91 2.42
N ARG A 250 8.29 6.99 2.97
CA ARG A 250 8.24 5.56 2.56
C ARG A 250 6.90 4.92 2.89
N MET A 251 6.23 5.31 3.97
CA MET A 251 4.90 4.79 4.28
C MET A 251 3.89 5.21 3.21
N ASP A 252 3.96 6.45 2.74
CA ASP A 252 3.10 6.96 1.67
C ASP A 252 3.38 6.25 0.35
N GLU A 253 4.65 6.15 -0.03
CA GLU A 253 5.09 5.46 -1.25
C GLU A 253 4.65 4.00 -1.27
N ASN A 254 4.75 3.28 -0.15
CA ASN A 254 4.45 1.84 -0.11
C ASN A 254 3.02 1.52 0.35
N ASN A 255 2.12 2.52 0.39
CA ASN A 255 0.74 2.35 0.83
C ASN A 255 0.60 1.69 2.23
N VAL A 256 1.55 1.99 3.12
CA VAL A 256 1.55 1.53 4.51
C VAL A 256 0.76 2.52 5.34
N ILE A 257 -0.14 2.02 6.18
CA ILE A 257 -0.90 2.85 7.13
C ILE A 257 -0.55 2.45 8.57
N PHE A 258 -0.86 3.35 9.49
CA PHE A 258 -0.87 3.10 10.93
C PHE A 258 -2.25 3.51 11.48
N GLU A 259 -2.98 2.59 12.10
CA GLU A 259 -4.32 2.85 12.66
C GLU A 259 -4.38 2.74 14.19
N GLY A 260 -3.31 2.24 14.83
CA GLY A 260 -3.26 1.96 16.27
C GLY A 260 -3.04 3.17 17.18
N GLU A 261 -2.93 2.90 18.47
CA GLU A 261 -2.58 3.85 19.52
C GLU A 261 -1.22 3.50 20.12
N ILE A 262 -0.50 4.51 20.60
CA ILE A 262 0.79 4.33 21.28
C ILE A 262 0.67 4.89 22.70
N GLN A 263 0.80 4.02 23.70
CA GLN A 263 0.76 4.39 25.11
C GLN A 263 2.11 4.12 25.76
N SER A 264 2.76 5.14 26.34
CA SER A 264 3.98 4.95 27.13
C SER A 264 3.69 4.58 28.57
N TYR A 265 4.58 3.79 29.17
CA TYR A 265 4.54 3.48 30.59
C TYR A 265 5.41 4.46 31.38
N PRO A 266 5.01 4.80 32.62
CA PRO A 266 5.88 5.50 33.55
C PRO A 266 7.15 4.70 33.81
N ILE A 267 8.28 5.39 33.93
CA ILE A 267 9.58 4.81 34.25
C ILE A 267 9.98 5.08 35.70
N SER A 268 10.95 4.31 36.19
CA SER A 268 11.63 4.53 37.47
C SER A 268 13.11 4.87 37.25
N SER A 269 13.84 5.14 38.34
CA SER A 269 15.29 5.45 38.27
C SER A 269 16.10 4.33 37.61
N SER A 270 15.70 3.06 37.75
CA SER A 270 16.38 1.94 37.10
C SER A 270 16.34 1.96 35.57
N ASN A 271 15.46 2.78 34.96
CA ASN A 271 15.38 2.93 33.52
C ASN A 271 16.28 4.07 32.99
N ILE A 272 16.88 4.87 33.87
CA ILE A 272 17.80 5.95 33.49
C ILE A 272 19.15 5.33 33.17
N VAL A 273 19.60 5.54 31.94
CA VAL A 273 20.92 5.08 31.46
C VAL A 273 21.98 6.15 31.70
N GLN A 274 21.59 7.41 31.56
CA GLN A 274 22.46 8.57 31.77
C GLN A 274 21.61 9.79 32.11
N ALA A 275 21.98 10.54 33.15
CA ALA A 275 21.44 11.86 33.45
C ALA A 275 22.58 12.87 33.67
N THR A 276 22.47 14.02 33.04
CA THR A 276 23.36 15.18 33.17
C THR A 276 22.52 16.45 33.04
N GLU A 277 23.08 17.62 33.32
CA GLU A 277 22.36 18.92 33.24
C GLU A 277 21.74 19.22 31.85
N ASP A 278 22.32 18.69 30.78
CA ASP A 278 21.96 18.98 29.39
C ASP A 278 21.50 17.76 28.57
N LYS A 279 21.59 16.55 29.14
CA LYS A 279 21.28 15.30 28.43
C LYS A 279 20.73 14.23 29.37
N VAL A 280 19.64 13.59 28.94
CA VAL A 280 19.06 12.41 29.58
C VAL A 280 18.94 11.28 28.54
N ILE A 281 19.32 10.07 28.93
CA ILE A 281 19.06 8.83 28.19
C ILE A 281 18.26 7.90 29.08
N ALA A 282 17.11 7.44 28.60
CA ALA A 282 16.24 6.54 29.35
C ALA A 282 15.61 5.47 28.46
N ILE A 283 15.31 4.32 29.06
CA ILE A 283 14.55 3.24 28.42
C ILE A 283 13.07 3.43 28.77
N VAL A 284 12.22 3.50 27.75
CA VAL A 284 10.78 3.71 27.88
C VAL A 284 10.04 2.57 27.20
N GLY A 285 9.19 1.89 27.96
CA GLY A 285 8.26 0.90 27.43
C GLY A 285 7.02 1.57 26.83
N THR A 286 6.51 0.99 25.75
CA THR A 286 5.30 1.43 25.06
C THR A 286 4.44 0.26 24.64
N ASP A 287 3.12 0.42 24.74
CA ASP A 287 2.12 -0.45 24.14
C ASP A 287 1.62 0.15 22.82
N TYR A 288 1.64 -0.65 21.77
CA TYR A 288 1.02 -0.34 20.49
C TYR A 288 -0.27 -1.13 20.38
N SER A 289 -1.41 -0.48 20.15
CA SER A 289 -2.65 -1.23 19.89
C SER A 289 -2.64 -1.91 18.51
N SER A 290 -1.85 -1.38 17.57
CA SER A 290 -1.58 -1.95 16.25
C SER A 290 -0.32 -1.32 15.65
N LEU A 291 0.28 -1.99 14.67
CA LEU A 291 1.49 -1.58 13.95
C LEU A 291 1.20 -1.10 12.53
N SER A 292 2.24 -0.61 11.86
CA SER A 292 2.12 -0.18 10.47
C SER A 292 2.01 -1.37 9.52
N TYR A 293 1.08 -1.34 8.57
CA TYR A 293 0.82 -2.46 7.65
C TYR A 293 0.28 -1.99 6.29
N VAL A 294 0.31 -2.87 5.28
CA VAL A 294 -0.33 -2.65 3.98
C VAL A 294 -1.76 -3.24 4.01
N PRO A 295 -2.83 -2.42 4.03
CA PRO A 295 -4.19 -2.90 4.28
C PRO A 295 -4.73 -3.90 3.29
N TYR A 296 -4.36 -3.73 2.02
CA TYR A 296 -4.74 -4.67 0.97
C TYR A 296 -4.14 -6.07 1.26
N LEU A 297 -2.90 -6.12 1.73
CA LEU A 297 -2.19 -7.38 1.94
C LEU A 297 -2.51 -8.06 3.27
N ARG A 298 -2.71 -7.30 4.33
CA ARG A 298 -2.72 -7.83 5.70
C ARG A 298 -3.91 -7.31 6.49
N GLY A 299 -4.39 -8.13 7.42
CA GLY A 299 -5.26 -7.64 8.48
C GLY A 299 -4.54 -6.57 9.30
N GLU A 300 -5.31 -5.78 10.05
CA GLU A 300 -4.73 -4.95 11.10
C GLU A 300 -3.90 -5.88 12.02
N PRO A 301 -2.59 -5.64 12.15
CA PRO A 301 -1.75 -6.49 12.98
C PRO A 301 -2.14 -6.29 14.44
N GLU A 302 -2.02 -7.34 15.24
CA GLU A 302 -2.22 -7.25 16.68
C GLU A 302 -1.22 -6.25 17.29
N GLY A 303 -1.55 -5.75 18.47
CA GLY A 303 -0.66 -4.87 19.21
C GLY A 303 0.70 -5.47 19.54
N SER A 304 1.60 -4.64 20.05
CA SER A 304 2.90 -5.09 20.55
C SER A 304 3.44 -4.19 21.67
N GLU A 305 4.17 -4.81 22.58
CA GLU A 305 4.96 -4.09 23.56
C GLU A 305 6.36 -3.85 22.98
N MET A 306 6.85 -2.62 23.11
CA MET A 306 8.15 -2.22 22.62
C MET A 306 8.90 -1.43 23.68
N GLU A 307 10.21 -1.63 23.75
CA GLU A 307 11.10 -0.80 24.56
C GLU A 307 11.96 0.09 23.66
N TRP A 308 12.00 1.36 24.00
CA TRP A 308 12.73 2.39 23.28
C TRP A 308 13.76 3.05 24.19
N GLN A 309 14.99 3.19 23.71
CA GLN A 309 15.92 4.13 24.32
C GLN A 309 15.70 5.52 23.72
N LEU A 310 15.29 6.48 24.54
CA LEU A 310 15.15 7.88 24.17
C LEU A 310 16.40 8.65 24.56
N THR A 311 16.90 9.50 23.66
CA THR A 311 17.91 10.51 23.98
C THR A 311 17.23 11.87 23.99
N ILE A 312 17.28 12.57 25.12
CA ILE A 312 16.66 13.87 25.35
C ILE A 312 17.77 14.88 25.61
N LEU A 313 17.74 16.01 24.90
CA LEU A 313 18.73 17.08 24.98
C LEU A 313 18.08 18.39 25.39
N LYS A 314 18.83 19.22 26.10
CA LYS A 314 18.44 20.59 26.43
C LYS A 314 18.92 21.53 25.33
N GLU A 315 17.99 22.09 24.57
CA GLU A 315 18.27 23.00 23.46
C GLU A 315 17.48 24.30 23.64
N GLY A 316 18.19 25.44 23.68
CA GLY A 316 17.55 26.75 23.85
C GLY A 316 16.79 26.89 25.18
N GLY A 317 17.17 26.13 26.21
CA GLY A 317 16.52 26.10 27.52
C GLY A 317 15.32 25.14 27.62
N TYR A 318 15.00 24.41 26.56
CA TYR A 318 13.90 23.45 26.53
C TYR A 318 14.42 22.03 26.28
N TRP A 319 13.83 21.06 26.97
CA TRP A 319 14.13 19.65 26.72
C TRP A 319 13.41 19.16 25.47
N LYS A 320 14.13 18.43 24.62
CA LYS A 320 13.62 17.89 23.36
C LYS A 320 14.15 16.48 23.12
N VAL A 321 13.34 15.62 22.51
CA VAL A 321 13.77 14.29 22.06
C VAL A 321 14.63 14.44 20.80
N ASP A 322 15.85 13.95 20.84
CA ASP A 322 16.82 14.00 19.73
C ASP A 322 16.94 12.67 18.97
N GLU A 323 16.75 11.55 19.66
CA GLU A 323 16.87 10.22 19.08
C GLU A 323 15.94 9.24 19.79
N ARG A 324 15.42 8.26 19.03
CA ARG A 324 14.80 7.05 19.55
C ARG A 324 15.49 5.84 18.94
N LYS A 325 15.78 4.83 19.75
CA LYS A 325 16.35 3.55 19.31
C LYS A 325 15.52 2.40 19.86
N LEU A 326 15.11 1.48 18.98
CA LEU A 326 14.39 0.27 19.39
C LEU A 326 15.34 -0.66 20.15
N ILE A 327 14.92 -1.11 21.32
CA ILE A 327 15.65 -2.06 22.18
C ILE A 327 15.03 -3.45 22.06
N SER A 328 13.71 -3.53 22.21
CA SER A 328 12.96 -4.78 22.11
C SER A 328 11.59 -4.52 21.47
N ASP A 329 11.08 -5.54 20.77
CA ASP A 329 9.75 -5.55 20.14
C ASP A 329 9.17 -6.94 20.30
N SER A 330 8.08 -7.05 21.07
CA SER A 330 7.39 -8.31 21.34
C SER A 330 6.79 -8.95 20.08
N SER A 331 6.70 -8.21 18.97
CA SER A 331 6.21 -8.68 17.67
C SER A 331 7.30 -9.00 16.66
N SER A 332 8.58 -8.88 17.00
CA SER A 332 9.70 -9.04 16.05
C SER A 332 9.74 -10.39 15.32
N ASP A 333 9.25 -11.46 15.94
CA ASP A 333 9.14 -12.80 15.32
C ASP A 333 7.77 -13.07 14.67
N ARG A 334 6.83 -12.11 14.76
CA ARG A 334 5.48 -12.26 14.21
C ARG A 334 5.49 -11.91 12.73
N ILE A 335 5.14 -12.90 11.91
CA ILE A 335 4.82 -12.68 10.49
C ILE A 335 3.31 -12.81 10.37
N ASP A 336 2.62 -11.68 10.32
CA ASP A 336 1.19 -11.70 9.99
C ASP A 336 1.03 -12.37 8.62
N PRO A 337 0.00 -13.20 8.38
CA PRO A 337 -0.17 -13.84 7.09
C PRO A 337 -0.74 -12.85 6.06
N VAL A 338 -0.46 -13.11 4.77
CA VAL A 338 -1.16 -12.40 3.69
C VAL A 338 -2.62 -12.86 3.68
N ARG A 339 -3.55 -11.91 3.52
CA ARG A 339 -4.98 -12.16 3.40
C ARG A 339 -5.28 -13.23 2.34
N PRO A 340 -6.10 -14.26 2.65
CA PRO A 340 -6.48 -15.28 1.68
C PRO A 340 -7.10 -14.70 0.40
N GLU A 341 -7.83 -13.60 0.52
CA GLU A 341 -8.48 -12.90 -0.60
C GLU A 341 -7.47 -12.40 -1.62
N VAL A 342 -6.28 -11.96 -1.19
CA VAL A 342 -5.23 -11.48 -2.12
C VAL A 342 -4.68 -12.63 -2.95
N LYS A 343 -4.46 -13.80 -2.34
CA LYS A 343 -4.03 -14.99 -3.08
C LYS A 343 -5.10 -15.40 -4.09
N GLN A 344 -6.38 -15.29 -3.72
CA GLN A 344 -7.49 -15.54 -4.62
C GLN A 344 -7.53 -14.52 -5.78
N ASP A 345 -7.32 -13.23 -5.52
CA ASP A 345 -7.30 -12.19 -6.56
C ASP A 345 -6.21 -12.45 -7.62
N VAL A 346 -5.04 -12.94 -7.19
CA VAL A 346 -3.96 -13.34 -8.09
C VAL A 346 -4.43 -14.49 -9.00
N VAL A 347 -5.05 -15.52 -8.45
CA VAL A 347 -5.58 -16.66 -9.21
C VAL A 347 -6.69 -16.23 -10.17
N ASP A 348 -7.62 -15.40 -9.70
CA ASP A 348 -8.75 -14.86 -10.48
C ASP A 348 -8.26 -14.01 -11.66
N THR A 349 -7.11 -13.36 -11.51
CA THR A 349 -6.47 -12.59 -12.59
C THR A 349 -5.97 -13.52 -13.70
N ILE A 350 -5.34 -14.64 -13.35
CA ILE A 350 -4.93 -15.66 -14.33
C ILE A 350 -6.15 -16.30 -14.99
N TYR A 351 -7.18 -16.62 -14.21
CA TYR A 351 -8.43 -17.16 -14.72
C TYR A 351 -9.12 -16.20 -15.71
N THR A 352 -9.16 -14.91 -15.38
CA THR A 352 -9.71 -13.88 -16.29
C THR A 352 -8.90 -13.82 -17.58
N ASN A 353 -7.57 -13.80 -17.49
CA ASN A 353 -6.71 -13.82 -18.67
C ASN A 353 -6.95 -15.07 -19.54
N ALA A 354 -7.18 -16.23 -18.93
CA ALA A 354 -7.47 -17.45 -19.68
C ALA A 354 -8.75 -17.33 -20.53
N ARG A 355 -9.76 -16.63 -20.02
CA ARG A 355 -11.02 -16.37 -20.72
C ARG A 355 -10.89 -15.27 -21.77
N ASP A 356 -10.10 -14.24 -21.48
CA ASP A 356 -9.80 -13.18 -22.43
C ASP A 356 -9.04 -13.74 -23.64
N TRP A 357 -8.11 -14.66 -23.41
CA TRP A 357 -7.39 -15.36 -24.47
C TRP A 357 -8.34 -16.08 -25.44
N GLU A 358 -9.37 -16.78 -24.95
CA GLU A 358 -10.35 -17.45 -25.82
C GLU A 358 -11.04 -16.47 -26.77
N LYS A 359 -11.43 -15.29 -26.26
CA LYS A 359 -12.04 -14.24 -27.09
C LYS A 359 -11.03 -13.61 -28.03
N ALA A 360 -9.84 -13.31 -27.54
CA ALA A 360 -8.76 -12.69 -28.31
C ALA A 360 -8.37 -13.58 -29.50
N TYR A 361 -8.21 -14.89 -29.26
CA TYR A 361 -7.80 -15.85 -30.27
C TYR A 361 -8.88 -16.08 -31.33
N ARG A 362 -10.16 -16.21 -30.93
CA ARG A 362 -11.29 -16.31 -31.87
C ARG A 362 -11.45 -15.07 -32.76
N ASN A 363 -11.20 -13.88 -32.22
CA ASN A 363 -11.34 -12.62 -32.95
C ASN A 363 -10.03 -12.11 -33.56
N LYS A 364 -8.91 -12.83 -33.34
CA LYS A 364 -7.55 -12.44 -33.75
C LYS A 364 -7.20 -11.01 -33.29
N ASP A 365 -7.64 -10.63 -32.10
CA ASP A 365 -7.56 -9.26 -31.57
C ASP A 365 -7.03 -9.23 -30.13
N SER A 366 -5.85 -8.64 -29.95
CA SER A 366 -5.17 -8.53 -28.66
C SER A 366 -5.82 -7.52 -27.71
N SER A 367 -6.70 -6.63 -28.18
CA SER A 367 -7.37 -5.64 -27.34
C SER A 367 -8.35 -6.25 -26.33
N TYR A 368 -8.69 -7.53 -26.49
CA TYR A 368 -9.51 -8.29 -25.54
C TYR A 368 -8.78 -8.63 -24.24
N PHE A 369 -7.44 -8.55 -24.19
CA PHE A 369 -6.69 -8.81 -22.95
C PHE A 369 -6.87 -7.68 -21.95
N THR A 370 -7.67 -7.92 -20.90
CA THR A 370 -7.93 -6.91 -19.87
C THR A 370 -6.94 -6.96 -18.70
N ARG A 371 -6.19 -8.06 -18.58
CA ARG A 371 -5.27 -8.34 -17.45
C ARG A 371 -3.80 -8.44 -17.83
N ILE A 372 -3.43 -8.11 -19.07
CA ILE A 372 -2.04 -8.16 -19.54
C ILE A 372 -1.49 -6.74 -19.69
N ARG A 373 -0.30 -6.49 -19.14
CA ARG A 373 0.53 -5.29 -19.42
C ARG A 373 1.82 -5.61 -20.16
N SER A 374 2.14 -6.90 -20.34
CA SER A 374 3.34 -7.36 -21.03
C SER A 374 3.25 -7.14 -22.54
N SER A 375 4.06 -6.23 -23.09
CA SER A 375 4.18 -6.04 -24.55
C SER A 375 4.63 -7.32 -25.24
N ASP A 376 5.59 -8.02 -24.64
CA ASP A 376 6.16 -9.24 -25.21
C ASP A 376 5.12 -10.36 -25.28
N TYR A 377 4.20 -10.43 -24.31
CA TYR A 377 3.07 -11.36 -24.40
C TYR A 377 2.16 -11.00 -25.57
N ILE A 378 1.77 -9.72 -25.70
CA ILE A 378 0.88 -9.22 -26.75
C ILE A 378 1.49 -9.48 -28.14
N ASP A 379 2.76 -9.12 -28.34
CA ASP A 379 3.48 -9.33 -29.60
C ASP A 379 3.53 -10.80 -30.01
N ARG A 380 3.73 -11.71 -29.04
CA ARG A 380 3.66 -13.16 -29.30
C ARG A 380 2.27 -13.58 -29.76
N GLN A 381 1.19 -13.12 -29.12
CA GLN A 381 -0.18 -13.46 -29.53
C GLN A 381 -0.49 -12.94 -30.93
N GLU A 382 -0.12 -11.68 -31.23
CA GLU A 382 -0.32 -11.10 -32.56
C GLU A 382 0.47 -11.84 -33.65
N SER A 383 1.65 -12.38 -33.32
CA SER A 383 2.41 -13.22 -34.26
C SER A 383 1.65 -14.50 -34.62
N TYR A 384 0.92 -15.10 -33.68
CA TYR A 384 0.07 -16.26 -33.95
C TYR A 384 -1.12 -15.88 -34.83
N TYR A 385 -1.76 -14.73 -34.57
CA TYR A 385 -2.87 -14.25 -35.40
C TYR A 385 -2.46 -14.06 -36.85
N ARG A 386 -1.30 -13.46 -37.10
CA ARG A 386 -0.75 -13.31 -38.46
C ARG A 386 -0.48 -14.66 -39.13
N ALA A 387 -0.07 -15.67 -38.37
CA ALA A 387 0.12 -17.03 -38.90
C ALA A 387 -1.22 -17.68 -39.27
N LEU A 388 -2.27 -17.47 -38.49
CA LEU A 388 -3.61 -17.94 -38.84
C LEU A 388 -4.13 -17.27 -40.11
N ASP A 389 -3.97 -15.95 -40.23
CA ASP A 389 -4.37 -15.21 -41.44
C ASP A 389 -3.57 -15.64 -42.68
N GLN A 390 -2.29 -15.98 -42.54
CA GLN A 390 -1.47 -16.45 -43.66
C GLN A 390 -1.88 -17.83 -44.18
N ASN A 391 -2.52 -18.63 -43.34
CA ASN A 391 -3.00 -19.97 -43.69
C ASN A 391 -4.50 -20.00 -44.00
N ASP A 392 -5.18 -18.85 -43.98
CA ASP A 392 -6.65 -18.74 -44.06
C ASP A 392 -7.34 -19.63 -43.02
N TRP A 393 -6.80 -19.63 -41.79
CA TRP A 393 -7.29 -20.46 -40.69
C TRP A 393 -8.04 -19.65 -39.64
N TYR A 394 -9.04 -20.30 -39.06
CA TYR A 394 -9.83 -19.84 -37.93
C TYR A 394 -9.78 -20.89 -36.82
N TRP A 395 -9.50 -20.47 -35.58
CA TRP A 395 -9.53 -21.37 -34.44
C TRP A 395 -10.90 -21.39 -33.78
N GLN A 396 -11.41 -22.60 -33.58
CA GLN A 396 -12.63 -22.85 -32.82
C GLN A 396 -12.34 -23.75 -31.64
N GLY A 397 -12.52 -23.23 -30.42
CA GLY A 397 -12.34 -24.03 -29.21
C GLY A 397 -12.91 -23.35 -27.99
N GLU A 398 -12.73 -23.98 -26.83
CA GLU A 398 -13.19 -23.47 -25.55
C GLU A 398 -12.12 -23.60 -24.47
N TYR A 399 -12.19 -22.69 -23.49
CA TYR A 399 -11.47 -22.85 -22.23
C TYR A 399 -12.04 -24.05 -21.44
N VAL A 400 -11.15 -24.98 -21.08
CA VAL A 400 -11.49 -26.21 -20.34
C VAL A 400 -11.27 -25.99 -18.84
N GLY A 401 -10.12 -25.45 -18.46
CA GLY A 401 -9.75 -25.32 -17.06
C GLY A 401 -8.39 -24.67 -16.82
N LEU A 402 -8.15 -24.37 -15.55
CA LEU A 402 -6.93 -23.79 -15.02
C LEU A 402 -6.48 -24.69 -13.87
N GLU A 403 -5.26 -25.17 -13.95
CA GLU A 403 -4.55 -25.79 -12.83
C GLU A 403 -3.53 -24.78 -12.31
N PHE A 404 -3.41 -24.60 -11.01
CA PHE A 404 -2.41 -23.72 -10.41
C PHE A 404 -1.84 -24.33 -9.14
N SER A 405 -0.61 -23.97 -8.80
CA SER A 405 0.00 -24.41 -7.54
C SER A 405 -0.15 -23.35 -6.46
N SER A 406 -0.88 -23.66 -5.38
CA SER A 406 -1.09 -22.74 -4.25
C SER A 406 0.23 -22.39 -3.55
N ASP A 407 1.10 -23.39 -3.43
CA ASP A 407 2.43 -23.27 -2.80
C ASP A 407 3.39 -22.40 -3.63
N SER A 408 3.14 -22.26 -4.93
CA SER A 408 3.93 -21.39 -5.80
C SER A 408 3.58 -19.90 -5.67
N ILE A 409 2.50 -19.56 -4.96
CA ILE A 409 2.08 -18.17 -4.78
C ILE A 409 3.05 -17.47 -3.83
N SER A 410 3.85 -16.58 -4.38
CA SER A 410 4.73 -15.68 -3.62
C SER A 410 4.24 -14.24 -3.79
N ILE A 411 4.23 -13.48 -2.70
CA ILE A 411 3.84 -12.07 -2.69
C ILE A 411 4.99 -11.28 -2.08
N GLU A 412 5.48 -10.28 -2.82
CA GLU A 412 6.56 -9.39 -2.42
C GLU A 412 5.96 -8.02 -2.09
N GLU A 413 6.17 -7.58 -0.85
CA GLU A 413 5.81 -6.25 -0.34
C GLU A 413 6.75 -5.20 -0.89
N SER A 414 6.58 -4.89 -2.17
CA SER A 414 7.24 -3.81 -2.89
C SER A 414 6.19 -2.80 -3.38
N ASN A 415 6.63 -1.70 -3.97
CA ASN A 415 5.75 -0.76 -4.67
C ASN A 415 6.11 -0.71 -6.18
N PRO A 416 5.22 -1.16 -7.08
CA PRO A 416 3.93 -1.82 -6.81
C PRO A 416 4.11 -3.20 -6.14
N ILE A 417 3.08 -3.71 -5.46
CA ILE A 417 3.12 -5.07 -4.88
C ILE A 417 3.29 -6.06 -6.03
N LYS A 418 4.16 -7.05 -5.84
CA LYS A 418 4.41 -8.08 -6.84
C LYS A 418 3.90 -9.43 -6.35
N ALA A 419 3.47 -10.24 -7.30
CA ALA A 419 3.13 -11.64 -7.04
C ALA A 419 3.67 -12.55 -8.14
N THR A 420 3.98 -13.78 -7.77
CA THR A 420 4.26 -14.85 -8.72
C THR A 420 3.33 -16.03 -8.48
N ILE A 421 2.89 -16.68 -9.55
CA ILE A 421 2.10 -17.91 -9.46
C ILE A 421 2.44 -18.83 -10.65
N GLU A 422 2.48 -20.14 -10.40
CA GLU A 422 2.58 -21.14 -11.45
C GLU A 422 1.20 -21.69 -11.81
N ALA A 423 0.88 -21.64 -13.09
CA ALA A 423 -0.41 -22.04 -13.61
C ALA A 423 -0.30 -22.69 -14.99
N ARG A 424 -1.19 -23.63 -15.26
CA ARG A 424 -1.37 -24.33 -16.52
C ARG A 424 -2.81 -24.16 -16.97
N ILE A 425 -2.97 -23.54 -18.13
CA ILE A 425 -4.29 -23.33 -18.73
C ILE A 425 -4.51 -24.43 -19.78
N GLN A 426 -5.73 -24.97 -19.82
CA GLN A 426 -6.15 -25.99 -20.75
C GLN A 426 -7.23 -25.44 -21.67
N TYR A 427 -6.99 -25.55 -22.97
CA TYR A 427 -7.95 -25.27 -24.03
C TYR A 427 -8.20 -26.55 -24.81
N LYS A 428 -9.37 -26.61 -25.45
CA LYS A 428 -9.68 -27.65 -26.42
C LYS A 428 -10.25 -26.97 -27.65
N GLY A 429 -9.63 -27.19 -28.81
CA GLY A 429 -10.06 -26.59 -30.05
C GLY A 429 -9.56 -27.32 -31.29
N GLU A 430 -9.88 -26.73 -32.42
CA GLU A 430 -9.47 -27.16 -33.75
C GLU A 430 -9.31 -25.94 -34.66
N TYR A 431 -8.51 -26.08 -35.70
CA TYR A 431 -8.34 -25.11 -36.76
C TYR A 431 -9.23 -25.49 -37.95
N LEU A 432 -10.00 -24.52 -38.42
CA LEU A 432 -10.87 -24.63 -39.59
C LEU A 432 -10.36 -23.69 -40.68
N ASP A 433 -10.59 -24.05 -41.94
CA ASP A 433 -10.42 -23.14 -43.07
C ASP A 433 -11.48 -22.02 -42.97
N GLU A 434 -11.06 -20.76 -43.07
CA GLU A 434 -11.89 -19.60 -42.78
C GLU A 434 -12.98 -19.37 -43.85
N ASP A 435 -12.70 -19.73 -45.10
CA ASP A 435 -13.64 -19.57 -46.22
C ASP A 435 -14.69 -20.68 -46.28
N THR A 436 -14.27 -21.92 -46.01
CA THR A 436 -15.12 -23.11 -46.17
C THR A 436 -15.70 -23.64 -44.86
N MET A 437 -15.13 -23.24 -43.72
CA MET A 437 -15.41 -23.78 -42.39
C MET A 437 -15.15 -25.30 -42.29
N GLU A 438 -14.38 -25.86 -43.21
CA GLU A 438 -13.97 -27.27 -43.15
C GLU A 438 -12.80 -27.46 -42.21
N PHE A 439 -12.69 -28.65 -41.63
CA PHE A 439 -11.59 -29.02 -40.74
C PHE A 439 -10.25 -28.90 -41.47
N ALA A 440 -9.35 -28.07 -40.92
CA ALA A 440 -7.99 -27.92 -41.42
C ALA A 440 -7.03 -28.80 -40.60
N GLU A 441 -7.00 -28.61 -39.27
CA GLU A 441 -6.06 -29.28 -38.38
C GLU A 441 -6.60 -29.38 -36.94
N GLU A 442 -6.21 -30.42 -36.21
CA GLU A 442 -6.52 -30.55 -34.78
C GLU A 442 -5.56 -29.65 -33.99
N ASP A 443 -6.07 -28.95 -32.97
CA ASP A 443 -5.19 -28.26 -32.02
C ASP A 443 -4.63 -29.29 -31.02
N ASP A 444 -3.50 -29.90 -31.38
CA ASP A 444 -2.82 -30.92 -30.56
C ASP A 444 -1.89 -30.31 -29.49
N SER A 445 -1.98 -28.98 -29.28
CA SER A 445 -1.12 -28.27 -28.35
C SER A 445 -1.32 -28.78 -26.92
N LYS A 446 -0.26 -29.35 -26.36
CA LYS A 446 -0.29 -29.81 -24.97
C LYS A 446 -0.35 -28.61 -24.02
N PRO A 447 -1.19 -28.66 -22.98
CA PRO A 447 -1.23 -27.63 -21.95
C PRO A 447 0.16 -27.34 -21.39
N SER A 448 0.56 -26.08 -21.45
CA SER A 448 1.86 -25.62 -20.98
C SER A 448 1.74 -24.97 -19.61
N THR A 449 2.68 -25.26 -18.72
CA THR A 449 2.77 -24.59 -17.41
C THR A 449 3.59 -23.31 -17.58
N PHE A 450 3.10 -22.21 -17.04
CA PHE A 450 3.80 -20.94 -17.00
C PHE A 450 3.93 -20.45 -15.56
N ARG A 451 5.03 -19.77 -15.26
CA ARG A 451 5.12 -18.83 -14.15
C ARG A 451 4.63 -17.48 -14.62
N TYR A 452 3.64 -16.94 -13.94
CA TYR A 452 3.10 -15.61 -14.16
C TYR A 452 3.71 -14.67 -13.13
N ASN A 453 4.18 -13.52 -13.59
CA ASN A 453 4.62 -12.42 -12.75
C ASN A 453 3.54 -11.32 -12.84
N LEU A 454 3.07 -10.86 -11.69
CA LEU A 454 1.98 -9.90 -11.58
C LEU A 454 2.39 -8.70 -10.76
N GLU A 455 1.79 -7.55 -11.08
CA GLU A 455 1.88 -6.32 -10.31
C GLU A 455 0.47 -5.84 -9.93
N PHE A 456 0.33 -5.40 -8.67
CA PHE A 456 -0.90 -4.80 -8.18
C PHE A 456 -0.93 -3.31 -8.52
N ASP A 457 -2.02 -2.88 -9.16
CA ASP A 457 -2.29 -1.49 -9.42
C ASP A 457 -3.22 -0.94 -8.35
N TYR A 458 -2.71 0.00 -7.53
CA TYR A 458 -3.47 0.60 -6.44
C TYR A 458 -4.61 1.52 -6.93
N ASP A 459 -4.49 2.16 -8.10
CA ASP A 459 -5.53 3.04 -8.64
C ASP A 459 -6.70 2.22 -9.19
N ALA A 460 -6.38 1.14 -9.92
CA ALA A 460 -7.36 0.22 -10.47
C ALA A 460 -7.85 -0.84 -9.45
N GLN A 461 -7.20 -0.92 -8.28
CA GLN A 461 -7.44 -1.93 -7.24
C GLN A 461 -7.44 -3.36 -7.81
N THR A 462 -6.42 -3.68 -8.63
CA THR A 462 -6.43 -4.93 -9.37
C THR A 462 -5.06 -5.37 -9.85
N TRP A 463 -4.89 -6.68 -10.04
CA TRP A 463 -3.65 -7.26 -10.54
C TRP A 463 -3.58 -7.27 -12.07
N TYR A 464 -2.35 -7.15 -12.57
CA TYR A 464 -2.02 -7.28 -13.98
C TYR A 464 -0.84 -8.23 -14.15
N ILE A 465 -0.90 -9.10 -15.16
CA ILE A 465 0.21 -9.94 -15.59
C ILE A 465 1.18 -9.06 -16.39
N VAL A 466 2.39 -8.93 -15.88
CA VAL A 466 3.46 -8.12 -16.48
C VAL A 466 4.49 -8.97 -17.21
N ASP A 467 4.58 -10.26 -16.89
CA ASP A 467 5.46 -11.20 -17.57
C ASP A 467 5.00 -12.66 -17.40
N THR A 468 5.44 -13.53 -18.32
CA THR A 468 5.19 -14.98 -18.29
C THR A 468 6.43 -15.77 -18.71
N THR A 469 6.79 -16.78 -17.92
CA THR A 469 7.92 -17.68 -18.21
C THR A 469 7.41 -19.11 -18.39
N LEU A 470 7.72 -19.74 -19.53
CA LEU A 470 7.37 -21.14 -19.79
C LEU A 470 8.16 -22.09 -18.88
N LEU A 471 7.46 -23.01 -18.23
CA LEU A 471 8.03 -24.04 -17.37
C LEU A 471 7.85 -25.43 -17.98
N LYS A 472 8.74 -26.36 -17.62
CA LYS A 472 8.61 -27.77 -18.02
C LYS A 472 7.47 -28.47 -17.27
N GLN A 473 7.27 -28.12 -16.00
CA GLN A 473 6.26 -28.64 -15.08
C GLN A 473 6.13 -27.66 -13.90
N PHE A 474 5.13 -27.87 -13.03
CA PHE A 474 5.05 -27.16 -11.76
C PHE A 474 6.30 -27.45 -10.90
N SER A 475 6.83 -26.44 -10.22
CA SER A 475 7.92 -26.61 -9.25
C SER A 475 7.41 -27.09 -7.90
N GLU A 476 6.16 -26.75 -7.56
CA GLU A 476 5.53 -27.01 -6.26
C GLU A 476 4.33 -27.99 -6.37
N GLY A 477 3.98 -28.61 -5.23
CA GLY A 477 3.17 -29.84 -5.20
C GLY A 477 1.65 -29.69 -4.93
N ASP A 478 1.18 -28.64 -4.25
CA ASP A 478 -0.26 -28.46 -4.01
C ASP A 478 -0.97 -27.86 -5.24
N ILE A 479 -1.42 -28.72 -6.15
CA ILE A 479 -2.11 -28.32 -7.39
C ILE A 479 -3.62 -28.30 -7.16
N GLN A 480 -4.21 -27.14 -7.39
CA GLN A 480 -5.66 -26.92 -7.40
C GLN A 480 -6.17 -26.68 -8.81
N SER A 481 -7.47 -26.92 -9.02
CA SER A 481 -8.09 -26.80 -10.35
C SER A 481 -9.35 -25.96 -10.31
N TYR A 482 -9.41 -24.96 -11.20
CA TYR A 482 -10.63 -24.27 -11.61
C TYR A 482 -11.13 -24.85 -12.92
N SER A 483 -12.06 -25.79 -12.85
CA SER A 483 -12.80 -26.27 -14.02
C SER A 483 -14.09 -25.48 -14.21
N ARG A 484 -14.51 -25.35 -15.47
CA ARG A 484 -15.84 -24.83 -15.81
C ARG A 484 -16.90 -25.95 -15.67
N TYR A 485 -17.01 -26.61 -14.52
CA TYR A 485 -18.06 -27.60 -14.23
C TYR A 485 -18.40 -27.68 -12.75
#